data_AF-A0AB74BN55-F1
#
_entry.id   AF-A0AB74BN55-F1
#
_cell.length_a   1.000
_cell.length_b   1.000
_cell.length_c   1.000
_cell.angle_alpha   90.00
_cell.angle_beta   90.00
_cell.angle_gamma   90.00
#
_symmetry.space_group_name_H-M   'P 1'
#
loop_
_entity.id
_entity.type
_entity.pdbx_description
1 polymer ?
#
loop_
_entity_poly.entity_id
_entity_poly.type
_entity_poly.pdbx_seq_one_letter_code
_entity_poly.pdbx_strand_id
1 'polypeptide(L)'
;MTQSHPYKNRKNHISWNAIAARGLTESRNAAGYDNDPQEVSTMIQPSDAHRLEIAQDVLGCLIAFLSESIFYERKKAQPNVEIISQWKAERNTLFDLTRSLNCNDRDTIENVIATYGPSARALFDQEGSLSS
;
A
#
# COMPACT_ATOMS: atom_id res chain seq x y z
N MET A 1 11.93 0.06 29.84
CA MET A 1 10.69 -0.64 29.40
C MET A 1 10.65 -0.53 27.88
N THR A 2 10.98 -1.61 27.19
CA THR A 2 11.11 -1.62 25.72
C THR A 2 9.72 -1.73 25.11
N GLN A 3 9.25 -0.66 24.49
CA GLN A 3 7.92 -0.59 23.88
C GLN A 3 7.89 -1.45 22.60
N SER A 4 7.36 -2.66 22.75
CA SER A 4 7.15 -3.58 21.64
C SER A 4 6.07 -3.01 20.72
N HIS A 5 6.46 -2.61 19.51
CA HIS A 5 5.56 -2.12 18.47
C HIS A 5 4.66 -3.28 17.99
N PRO A 6 3.33 -3.13 18.00
CA PRO A 6 2.41 -4.24 17.71
C PRO A 6 2.37 -4.68 16.24
N TYR A 7 3.14 -4.06 15.33
CA TYR A 7 3.15 -4.41 13.91
C TYR A 7 4.21 -5.45 13.49
N LYS A 8 4.95 -6.03 14.44
CA LYS A 8 6.08 -6.94 14.16
C LYS A 8 5.72 -8.36 13.69
N ASN A 9 4.45 -8.69 13.42
CA ASN A 9 4.08 -10.08 13.13
C ASN A 9 2.97 -10.27 12.07
N ARG A 10 3.20 -9.78 10.84
CA ARG A 10 2.60 -10.38 9.63
C ARG A 10 3.73 -10.77 8.68
N LYS A 11 4.03 -12.07 8.61
CA LYS A 11 5.06 -12.69 7.77
C LYS A 11 4.69 -12.74 6.27
N ASN A 12 4.07 -11.70 5.72
CA ASN A 12 3.95 -11.52 4.27
C ASN A 12 4.58 -10.17 3.94
N HIS A 13 5.91 -10.16 3.85
CA HIS A 13 6.67 -8.97 3.46
C HIS A 13 6.40 -8.69 1.98
N ILE A 14 5.36 -7.91 1.68
CA ILE A 14 5.13 -7.37 0.35
C ILE A 14 6.35 -6.50 0.02
N SER A 15 7.23 -7.02 -0.83
CA SER A 15 8.35 -6.26 -1.35
C SER A 15 7.81 -5.26 -2.38
N TRP A 16 7.61 -4.02 -1.96
CA TRP A 16 7.20 -2.92 -2.84
C TRP A 16 8.13 -2.69 -4.04
N ASN A 17 9.41 -3.06 -3.92
CA ASN A 17 10.36 -3.05 -5.03
C ASN A 17 9.95 -4.01 -6.16
N ALA A 18 9.27 -5.12 -5.85
CA ALA A 18 8.79 -6.09 -6.85
C ALA A 18 7.53 -5.61 -7.59
N ILE A 19 6.74 -4.71 -6.97
CA ILE A 19 5.52 -4.14 -7.58
C ILE A 19 5.90 -3.00 -8.53
N ALA A 20 6.86 -2.13 -8.16
CA ALA A 20 7.30 -1.01 -8.99
C ALA A 20 8.06 -1.43 -10.26
N ALA A 21 8.84 -2.53 -10.21
CA ALA A 21 9.59 -3.03 -11.37
C ALA A 21 8.69 -3.49 -12.54
N ARG A 22 7.39 -3.75 -12.29
CA ARG A 22 6.43 -4.21 -13.30
C ARG A 22 5.68 -3.07 -14.01
N GLY A 23 5.77 -1.82 -13.51
CA GLY A 23 5.09 -0.66 -14.10
C GLY A 23 5.93 0.18 -15.07
N LEU A 24 7.21 -0.15 -15.27
CA LEU A 24 8.20 0.74 -15.93
C LEU A 24 9.00 0.12 -17.08
N THR A 25 8.62 -1.05 -17.57
CA THR A 25 9.33 -1.74 -18.67
C THR A 25 8.44 -2.05 -19.87
N GLU A 26 7.75 -1.03 -20.41
CA GLU A 26 7.17 -1.16 -21.76
C GLU A 26 7.35 0.12 -22.58
N SER A 27 8.60 0.36 -22.99
CA SER A 27 8.92 1.11 -24.20
C SER A 27 10.35 0.82 -24.63
N ARG A 28 10.55 -0.21 -25.46
CA ARG A 28 11.33 -0.09 -26.70
C ARG A 28 11.47 -1.40 -27.49
N ASN A 29 11.20 -1.24 -28.77
CA ASN A 29 11.79 -1.88 -29.96
C ASN A 29 11.29 -3.26 -30.39
N ALA A 30 10.40 -3.19 -31.40
CA ALA A 30 10.30 -4.20 -32.45
C ALA A 30 11.54 -4.14 -33.36
N ALA A 31 12.24 -5.26 -33.51
CA ALA A 31 12.95 -5.68 -34.72
C ALA A 31 13.33 -7.15 -34.52
N GLY A 32 12.85 -8.02 -35.40
CA GLY A 32 12.94 -9.48 -35.24
C GLY A 32 14.36 -10.03 -35.32
N TYR A 33 14.55 -11.21 -34.72
CA TYR A 33 15.38 -12.31 -35.21
C TYR A 33 14.95 -13.60 -34.48
N ASP A 34 14.67 -14.61 -35.30
CA ASP A 34 14.76 -16.06 -35.07
C ASP A 34 15.27 -16.51 -33.69
N ASN A 35 14.47 -17.26 -32.92
CA ASN A 35 14.94 -17.97 -31.73
C ASN A 35 14.17 -19.29 -31.48
N ASP A 36 14.95 -20.37 -31.57
CA ASP A 36 15.00 -21.57 -30.70
C ASP A 36 14.11 -21.52 -29.42
N PRO A 37 13.48 -22.64 -28.98
CA PRO A 37 12.52 -22.65 -27.87
C PRO A 37 13.22 -22.48 -26.51
N GLN A 38 13.61 -21.24 -26.19
CA GLN A 38 14.13 -20.83 -24.90
C GLN A 38 12.97 -20.48 -23.94
N GLU A 39 13.01 -21.13 -22.79
CA GLU A 39 12.40 -20.77 -21.50
C GLU A 39 11.31 -19.70 -21.52
N VAL A 40 10.06 -20.17 -21.46
CA VAL A 40 8.90 -19.35 -21.15
C VAL A 40 9.03 -18.87 -19.70
N SER A 41 9.80 -17.80 -19.50
CA SER A 41 9.79 -16.98 -18.29
C SER A 41 8.38 -16.44 -18.13
N THR A 42 7.55 -17.26 -17.49
CA THR A 42 6.14 -16.98 -17.26
C THR A 42 6.12 -15.86 -16.25
N MET A 43 6.04 -14.61 -16.75
CA MET A 43 5.69 -13.45 -15.95
C MET A 43 4.39 -13.75 -15.21
N ILE A 44 4.48 -14.20 -13.96
CA ILE A 44 3.29 -14.44 -13.12
C ILE A 44 2.68 -13.08 -12.83
N GLN A 45 1.70 -12.67 -13.65
CA GLN A 45 0.82 -11.57 -13.34
C GLN A 45 0.11 -11.89 -12.01
N PRO A 46 0.03 -10.94 -11.07
CA PRO A 46 -0.62 -11.19 -9.80
C PRO A 46 -2.10 -11.49 -10.05
N SER A 47 -2.63 -12.52 -9.39
CA SER A 47 -4.06 -12.84 -9.49
C SER A 47 -4.92 -11.69 -8.94
N ASP A 48 -6.17 -11.60 -9.36
CA ASP A 48 -7.10 -10.56 -8.87
C ASP A 48 -7.25 -10.62 -7.34
N ALA A 49 -7.17 -11.82 -6.76
CA ALA A 49 -7.13 -12.02 -5.31
C ALA A 49 -5.89 -11.39 -4.66
N HIS A 50 -4.71 -11.51 -5.29
CA HIS A 50 -3.51 -10.86 -4.78
C HIS A 50 -3.55 -9.34 -4.96
N ARG A 51 -4.13 -8.84 -6.06
CA ARG A 51 -4.34 -7.39 -6.21
C ARG A 51 -5.27 -6.84 -5.12
N LEU A 52 -6.36 -7.55 -4.82
CA LEU A 52 -7.27 -7.19 -3.74
C LEU A 52 -6.54 -7.14 -2.39
N GLU A 53 -5.71 -8.14 -2.09
CA GLU A 53 -4.89 -8.17 -0.86
C GLU A 53 -3.99 -6.93 -0.76
N ILE A 54 -3.31 -6.56 -1.86
CA ILE A 54 -2.48 -5.34 -1.90
C ILE A 54 -3.33 -4.08 -1.65
N ALA A 55 -4.51 -3.96 -2.28
CA ALA A 55 -5.39 -2.81 -2.06
C ALA A 55 -5.83 -2.69 -0.59
N GLN A 56 -6.22 -3.81 0.02
CA GLN A 56 -6.61 -3.87 1.42
C GLN A 56 -5.46 -3.52 2.36
N ASP A 57 -4.25 -4.00 2.09
CA ASP A 57 -3.07 -3.69 2.90
C ASP A 57 -2.67 -2.21 2.77
N VAL A 58 -2.74 -1.61 1.58
CA VAL A 58 -2.50 -0.17 1.36
C VAL A 58 -3.45 0.67 2.22
N LEU A 59 -4.76 0.40 2.11
CA LEU A 59 -5.78 1.13 2.86
C LEU A 59 -5.61 0.91 4.37
N GLY A 60 -5.32 -0.33 4.78
CA GLY A 60 -5.07 -0.71 6.17
C GLY A 60 -3.90 0.06 6.80
N CYS A 61 -2.80 0.24 6.05
CA CYS A 61 -1.65 1.01 6.52
C CYS A 61 -2.00 2.49 6.78
N LEU A 62 -2.72 3.12 5.85
CA LEU A 62 -3.14 4.53 6.00
C LEU A 62 -4.13 4.72 7.15
N ILE A 63 -5.09 3.79 7.31
CA ILE A 63 -6.03 3.79 8.44
C ILE A 63 -5.31 3.70 9.78
N ALA A 64 -4.30 2.83 9.88
CA ALA A 64 -3.51 2.68 11.09
C ALA A 64 -2.74 3.97 11.41
N PHE A 65 -2.07 4.55 10.41
CA PHE A 65 -1.34 5.81 10.55
C PHE A 65 -2.23 6.97 11.01
N LEU A 66 -3.41 7.14 10.41
CA LEU A 66 -4.37 8.17 10.82
C LEU A 66 -4.87 7.93 12.25
N SER A 67 -5.13 6.67 12.63
CA SER A 67 -5.56 6.32 13.98
C SER A 67 -4.51 6.64 15.04
N GLU A 68 -3.24 6.35 14.73
CA GLU A 68 -2.10 6.68 15.58
C GLU A 68 -1.89 8.20 15.68
N SER A 69 -1.95 8.91 14.55
CA SER A 69 -1.85 10.37 14.50
C SER A 69 -2.92 11.05 15.36
N ILE A 70 -4.18 10.59 15.26
CA ILE A 70 -5.28 11.06 16.11
C ILE A 70 -4.98 10.77 17.60
N PHE A 71 -4.46 9.60 17.92
CA PHE A 71 -4.15 9.23 19.30
C PHE A 71 -3.08 10.15 19.91
N TYR A 72 -1.98 10.41 19.19
CA TYR A 72 -0.91 11.29 19.68
C TYR A 72 -1.34 12.75 19.75
N GLU A 73 -2.09 13.25 18.77
CA GLU A 73 -2.59 14.63 18.77
C GLU A 73 -3.48 14.91 19.99
N ARG A 74 -4.35 13.95 20.35
CA ARG A 74 -5.20 14.05 21.54
C ARG A 74 -4.44 14.11 22.86
N LYS A 75 -3.16 13.70 22.88
CA LYS A 75 -2.31 13.73 24.07
C LYS A 75 -1.52 15.03 24.23
N LYS A 76 -1.53 15.92 23.23
CA LYS A 76 -0.84 17.22 23.34
C LYS A 76 -1.51 18.10 24.41
N ALA A 77 -0.74 19.04 24.98
CA ALA A 77 -1.25 20.00 25.95
C ALA A 77 -2.39 20.86 25.39
N GLN A 78 -2.33 21.18 24.10
CA GLN A 78 -3.39 21.82 23.34
C GLN A 78 -3.61 21.04 22.04
N PRO A 79 -4.54 20.06 22.03
CA PRO A 79 -4.85 19.29 20.84
C PRO A 79 -5.46 20.17 19.74
N ASN A 80 -5.00 20.00 18.51
CA ASN A 80 -5.65 20.64 17.37
C ASN A 80 -6.92 19.84 17.01
N VAL A 81 -8.08 20.41 17.32
CA VAL A 81 -9.38 19.75 17.11
C VAL A 81 -9.77 19.66 15.63
N GLU A 82 -9.29 20.58 14.80
CA GLU A 82 -9.58 20.62 13.37
C GLU A 82 -8.85 19.51 12.64
N ILE A 83 -7.54 19.32 12.92
CA ILE A 83 -6.76 18.25 12.30
C ILE A 83 -7.24 16.86 12.74
N ILE A 84 -7.65 16.71 14.01
CA ILE A 84 -8.27 15.46 14.48
C ILE A 84 -9.55 15.17 13.72
N SER A 85 -10.37 16.19 13.45
CA SER A 85 -11.64 16.03 12.74
C SER A 85 -11.40 15.66 11.28
N GLN A 86 -10.42 16.30 10.63
CA GLN A 86 -9.98 15.97 9.27
C GLN A 86 -9.51 14.51 9.17
N TRP A 87 -8.59 14.08 10.04
CA TRP A 87 -8.08 12.71 10.02
C TRP A 87 -9.15 11.67 10.33
N LYS A 88 -10.14 12.01 11.18
CA LYS A 88 -11.29 11.12 11.41
C LYS A 88 -12.13 10.95 10.16
N ALA A 89 -12.41 12.03 9.44
CA ALA A 89 -13.19 11.98 8.20
C ALA A 89 -12.44 11.15 7.15
N GLU A 90 -11.16 11.43 6.94
CA GLU A 90 -10.32 10.69 6.01
C GLU A 90 -10.24 9.19 6.34
N ARG A 91 -9.98 8.85 7.60
CA ARG A 91 -9.94 7.45 8.05
C ARG A 91 -11.28 6.74 7.82
N ASN A 92 -12.41 7.41 8.06
CA ASN A 92 -13.72 6.83 7.82
C ASN A 92 -13.96 6.57 6.33
N THR A 93 -13.56 7.50 5.45
CA THR A 93 -13.58 7.28 3.99
C THR A 93 -12.78 6.04 3.60
N LEU A 94 -11.59 5.85 4.16
CA LEU A 94 -10.76 4.67 3.87
C LEU A 94 -11.37 3.38 4.41
N PHE A 95 -12.05 3.41 5.57
CA PHE A 95 -12.80 2.26 6.09
C PHE A 95 -13.96 1.87 5.17
N ASP A 96 -14.74 2.84 4.70
CA ASP A 96 -15.86 2.60 3.81
C ASP A 96 -15.37 2.05 2.46
N LEU A 97 -14.28 2.61 1.93
CA LEU A 97 -13.62 2.11 0.73
C LEU A 97 -13.12 0.67 0.89
N THR A 98 -12.52 0.33 2.03
CA THR A 98 -12.09 -1.05 2.33
C THR A 98 -13.27 -2.01 2.36
N ARG A 99 -14.42 -1.60 2.93
CA ARG A 99 -15.64 -2.41 2.97
C ARG A 99 -16.28 -2.57 1.59
N SER A 100 -16.12 -1.59 0.70
CA SER A 100 -16.70 -1.65 -0.65
C SER A 100 -15.87 -2.41 -1.68
N LEU A 101 -14.59 -2.71 -1.38
CA LEU A 101 -13.73 -3.46 -2.30
C LEU A 101 -14.32 -4.86 -2.60
N ASN A 102 -14.43 -5.17 -3.89
CA ASN A 102 -14.92 -6.45 -4.40
C ASN A 102 -13.82 -7.11 -5.25
N CYS A 103 -13.58 -8.41 -5.06
CA CYS A 103 -12.57 -9.14 -5.83
C CYS A 103 -12.80 -9.17 -7.34
N ASN A 104 -14.02 -8.93 -7.79
CA ASN A 104 -14.36 -8.89 -9.22
C ASN A 104 -14.25 -7.47 -9.81
N ASP A 105 -14.07 -6.43 -8.98
CA ASP A 105 -13.94 -5.05 -9.43
C ASP A 105 -12.46 -4.65 -9.52
N ARG A 106 -11.82 -5.15 -10.58
CA ARG A 106 -10.39 -4.95 -10.82
C ARG A 106 -10.05 -3.47 -11.03
N ASP A 107 -10.91 -2.71 -11.70
CA ASP A 107 -10.66 -1.29 -11.97
C ASP A 107 -10.61 -0.49 -10.67
N THR A 108 -11.55 -0.73 -9.75
CA THR A 108 -11.52 -0.10 -8.42
C THR A 108 -10.29 -0.53 -7.63
N ILE A 109 -9.94 -1.81 -7.65
CA ILE A 109 -8.74 -2.33 -6.95
C ILE A 109 -7.47 -1.63 -7.46
N GLU A 110 -7.27 -1.55 -8.78
CA GLU A 110 -6.08 -0.92 -9.36
C GLU A 110 -6.07 0.58 -9.10
N ASN A 111 -7.23 1.25 -9.16
CA ASN A 111 -7.34 2.68 -8.83
C ASN A 111 -6.97 2.96 -7.37
N VAL A 112 -7.38 2.10 -6.42
CA VAL A 112 -6.99 2.22 -5.01
C VAL A 112 -5.47 2.10 -4.87
N ILE A 113 -4.86 1.14 -5.54
CA ILE A 113 -3.41 0.90 -5.41
C ILE A 113 -2.63 2.04 -6.06
N ALA A 114 -3.06 2.54 -7.21
CA ALA A 114 -2.45 3.69 -7.88
C ALA A 114 -2.58 4.97 -7.04
N THR A 115 -3.75 5.21 -6.43
CA THR A 115 -4.03 6.43 -5.66
C THR A 115 -3.32 6.44 -4.32
N TYR A 116 -3.35 5.33 -3.58
CA TYR A 116 -2.93 5.28 -2.18
C TYR A 116 -1.61 4.54 -1.96
N GLY A 117 -1.17 3.72 -2.91
CA GLY A 117 0.08 2.96 -2.84
C GLY A 117 1.31 3.83 -2.60
N PRO A 118 1.50 4.96 -3.33
CA PRO A 118 2.64 5.86 -3.09
C PRO A 118 2.67 6.42 -1.66
N SER A 119 1.52 6.82 -1.11
CA SER A 119 1.42 7.34 0.26
C SER A 119 1.72 6.27 1.30
N ALA A 120 1.18 5.06 1.14
CA ALA A 120 1.50 3.95 2.04
C ALA A 120 2.99 3.58 1.99
N ARG A 121 3.61 3.62 0.81
CA ARG A 121 5.05 3.37 0.64
C ARG A 121 5.90 4.41 1.36
N ALA A 122 5.58 5.70 1.20
CA ALA A 122 6.28 6.79 1.86
C ALA A 122 6.26 6.65 3.40
N LEU A 123 5.17 6.13 3.99
CA LEU A 123 5.10 5.86 5.43
C LEU A 123 6.09 4.77 5.87
N PHE A 124 6.24 3.69 5.09
CA PHE A 124 7.22 2.65 5.39
C PHE A 124 8.67 3.14 5.26
N ASP A 125 8.94 3.95 4.24
CA ASP A 125 10.28 4.49 4.02
C ASP A 125 10.68 5.49 5.13
N GLN A 126 9.70 6.22 5.69
CA GLN A 126 9.91 7.10 6.85
C GLN A 126 10.17 6.33 8.16
N GLU A 127 9.43 5.25 8.42
CA GLU A 127 9.67 4.37 9.59
C GLU A 127 11.05 3.70 9.54
N GLY A 128 11.49 3.25 8.36
CA GLY A 128 12.83 2.67 8.17
C GLY A 128 13.97 3.66 8.41
N SER A 129 13.73 4.96 8.19
CA SER A 129 14.74 6.01 8.38
C SER A 129 14.88 6.47 9.83
N LEU A 130 13.92 6.19 10.72
CA LEU A 130 13.98 6.53 12.15
C LEU A 130 14.75 5.48 12.98
N SER A 131 15.24 4.41 12.34
CA SER A 131 15.97 3.32 12.99
C SER A 131 17.48 3.31 12.69
N SER A 132 18.07 4.42 12.21
CA SER A 132 19.52 4.59 12.02
C SER A 132 20.18 5.43 13.11
#